data_AF-A0A0Z8HZJ2-F1
#
_entry.id   AF-A0A0Z8HZJ2-F1
#
_cell.length_a   1.000
_cell.length_b   1.000
_cell.length_c   1.000
_cell.angle_alpha   90.00
_cell.angle_beta   90.00
_cell.angle_gamma   90.00
#
_symmetry.space_group_name_H-M   'P 1'
#
loop_
_entity.id
_entity.type
_entity.pdbx_description
1 polymer ?
#
loop_
_entity_poly.entity_id
_entity_poly.type
_entity_poly.pdbx_seq_one_letter_code
_entity_poly.pdbx_strand_id
1 'polypeptide(L)'
;MLENWLNTKQGQVFHYKMEKIEYALELLGNPQFAVPVIHVAGTNGKGSTIAFMRQLFQVHGLRVGSFVSPHMVSVHDRICINSQPISDHDFQHYLQKVYDLEQEVATRYEPFRYFEVMVLIMFLYFEAQQPDVALVEVGIGGLLDTTNVVAPALSVITSIGMDHQDLLGSTLGEIAEQKAGIIEESVPVVLGPLCPETTAICRHIALDNQAPVYQFGQEFTYKAGQFSNTDIDLSELVLSLAGHHQEENAAVALQTFLLYMTNIQKDIQPQLIQQALAQTSWPGRLELVAQEPKIYLDGAHNVPAIERLVEFIQVQEEPVTILFSALRRKDFQEMLELLEEKSPHTPLVLTSFAYDGALSEENRQGREYVENYQQFIEDWQSSKQGILIVTGSLYFISEVRRIFKK
;
A
#
# COMPACT_ATOMS: atom_id res chain seq x y z
N MET A 1 -4.78 -29.98 0.57
CA MET A 1 -4.39 -28.97 -0.43
C MET A 1 -3.57 -27.90 0.29
N LEU A 2 -2.44 -27.48 -0.28
CA LEU A 2 -1.49 -26.53 0.35
C LEU A 2 -2.14 -25.20 0.74
N GLU A 3 -3.19 -24.78 0.03
CA GLU A 3 -3.98 -23.61 0.37
C GLU A 3 -4.62 -23.69 1.77
N ASN A 4 -5.09 -24.88 2.18
CA ASN A 4 -5.61 -25.06 3.53
C ASN A 4 -4.50 -24.86 4.56
N TRP A 5 -3.29 -25.34 4.29
CA TRP A 5 -2.11 -25.11 5.15
C TRP A 5 -1.78 -23.62 5.22
N LEU A 6 -1.75 -22.91 4.09
CA LEU A 6 -1.53 -21.47 4.06
C LEU A 6 -2.60 -20.72 4.87
N ASN A 7 -3.87 -21.10 4.73
CA ASN A 7 -4.97 -20.49 5.46
C ASN A 7 -4.89 -20.72 6.98
N THR A 8 -4.35 -21.85 7.44
CA THR A 8 -4.13 -22.09 8.88
C THR A 8 -3.15 -21.11 9.53
N LYS A 9 -2.34 -20.40 8.72
CA LYS A 9 -1.36 -19.42 9.19
C LYS A 9 -1.93 -18.01 9.38
N GLN A 10 -3.19 -17.78 9.00
CA GLN A 10 -3.84 -16.47 9.18
C GLN A 10 -4.20 -16.24 10.66
N GLY A 11 -4.16 -14.98 11.11
CA GLY A 11 -4.63 -14.58 12.45
C GLY A 11 -3.69 -14.93 13.61
N GLN A 12 -2.51 -15.44 13.32
CA GLN A 12 -1.49 -15.84 14.28
C GLN A 12 -0.68 -14.61 14.80
N VAL A 13 -0.76 -14.31 16.10
CA VAL A 13 -0.09 -13.17 16.77
C VAL A 13 1.26 -13.61 17.33
N PHE A 14 2.39 -13.08 16.84
CA PHE A 14 3.72 -13.56 17.28
C PHE A 14 4.85 -12.52 17.23
N HIS A 15 5.86 -12.75 18.07
CA HIS A 15 7.12 -12.01 18.17
C HIS A 15 7.97 -12.15 16.90
N TYR A 16 8.50 -11.03 16.38
CA TYR A 16 9.35 -10.99 15.19
C TYR A 16 10.75 -11.52 15.51
N LYS A 17 11.25 -12.45 14.70
CA LYS A 17 12.63 -12.95 14.73
C LYS A 17 13.19 -12.95 13.32
N MET A 18 14.05 -11.98 13.03
CA MET A 18 14.68 -11.87 11.71
C MET A 18 15.57 -13.09 11.41
N GLU A 19 16.16 -13.69 12.45
CA GLU A 19 17.07 -14.83 12.32
C GLU A 19 16.38 -16.06 11.69
N LYS A 20 15.06 -16.21 11.88
CA LYS A 20 14.29 -17.29 11.25
C LYS A 20 14.20 -17.10 9.74
N ILE A 21 13.87 -15.88 9.29
CA ILE A 21 13.71 -15.62 7.86
C ILE A 21 15.07 -15.63 7.16
N GLU A 22 16.12 -15.11 7.79
CA GLU A 22 17.50 -15.18 7.30
C GLU A 22 17.95 -16.63 7.12
N TYR A 23 17.75 -17.48 8.14
CA TYR A 23 18.05 -18.90 8.05
C TYR A 23 17.29 -19.60 6.91
N ALA A 24 16.01 -19.29 6.74
CA ALA A 24 15.20 -19.84 5.65
C ALA A 24 15.74 -19.42 4.27
N LEU A 25 16.17 -18.16 4.12
CA LEU A 25 16.72 -17.63 2.87
C LEU A 25 18.10 -18.22 2.56
N GLU A 26 18.94 -18.44 3.57
CA GLU A 26 20.22 -19.14 3.42
C GLU A 26 20.02 -20.55 2.84
N LEU A 27 19.05 -21.31 3.37
CA LEU A 27 18.69 -22.64 2.86
C LEU A 27 18.19 -22.61 1.41
N LEU A 28 17.53 -21.52 1.01
CA LEU A 28 17.06 -21.30 -0.37
C LEU A 28 18.15 -20.77 -1.31
N GLY A 29 19.37 -20.52 -0.85
CA GLY A 29 20.45 -19.98 -1.67
C GLY A 29 20.41 -18.46 -1.85
N ASN A 30 19.74 -17.75 -0.95
CA ASN A 30 19.61 -16.29 -0.91
C ASN A 30 18.93 -15.63 -2.14
N PRO A 31 17.70 -16.06 -2.51
CA PRO A 31 16.99 -15.52 -3.68
C PRO A 31 16.67 -14.02 -3.58
N GLN A 32 16.68 -13.44 -2.37
CA GLN A 32 16.43 -12.02 -2.12
C GLN A 32 17.48 -11.09 -2.74
N PHE A 33 18.66 -11.60 -3.09
CA PHE A 33 19.73 -10.83 -3.75
C PHE A 33 19.77 -11.03 -5.27
N ALA A 34 18.81 -11.78 -5.83
CA ALA A 34 18.81 -12.13 -7.24
C ALA A 34 18.45 -10.96 -8.18
N VAL A 35 17.73 -9.95 -7.68
CA VAL A 35 17.27 -8.79 -8.47
C VAL A 35 17.36 -7.48 -7.69
N PRO A 36 17.51 -6.33 -8.36
CA PRO A 36 17.46 -5.02 -7.70
C PRO A 36 16.11 -4.75 -7.05
N VAL A 37 16.11 -4.27 -5.80
CA VAL A 37 14.90 -3.96 -5.04
C VAL A 37 14.76 -2.46 -4.78
N ILE A 38 13.55 -1.92 -4.93
CA ILE A 38 13.15 -0.64 -4.34
C ILE A 38 12.21 -0.97 -3.18
N HIS A 39 12.61 -0.61 -1.96
CA HIS A 39 11.94 -1.03 -0.74
C HIS A 39 11.07 0.11 -0.18
N VAL A 40 9.77 -0.15 0.01
CA VAL A 40 8.77 0.90 0.23
C VAL A 40 8.08 0.72 1.57
N ALA A 41 8.41 1.58 2.53
CA ALA A 41 7.76 1.72 3.82
C ALA A 41 6.84 2.96 3.87
N GLY A 42 6.06 3.04 4.95
CA GLY A 42 5.14 4.16 5.20
C GLY A 42 3.87 3.73 5.93
N THR A 43 3.12 4.68 6.49
CA THR A 43 1.78 4.42 7.06
C THR A 43 0.79 4.25 5.91
N ASN A 44 0.57 5.30 5.12
CA ASN A 44 -0.30 5.33 3.95
C ASN A 44 0.48 5.63 2.66
N GLY A 45 -0.12 5.37 1.50
CA GLY A 45 0.45 5.73 0.20
C GLY A 45 1.43 4.72 -0.43
N LYS A 46 1.88 3.69 0.30
CA LYS A 46 2.80 2.63 -0.21
C LYS A 46 2.32 2.02 -1.53
N GLY A 47 1.14 1.39 -1.53
CA GLY A 47 0.55 0.78 -2.73
C GLY A 47 0.33 1.74 -3.90
N SER A 48 -0.14 2.98 -3.66
CA SER A 48 -0.30 3.99 -4.72
C SER A 48 1.04 4.40 -5.33
N THR A 49 2.06 4.59 -4.48
CA THR A 49 3.43 4.94 -4.92
C THR A 49 4.01 3.81 -5.77
N ILE A 50 3.84 2.54 -5.35
CA ILE A 50 4.21 1.36 -6.13
C ILE A 50 3.45 1.31 -7.46
N ALA A 51 2.15 1.64 -7.48
CA ALA A 51 1.37 1.64 -8.72
C ALA A 51 1.89 2.66 -9.74
N PHE A 52 2.21 3.88 -9.30
CA PHE A 52 2.83 4.90 -10.14
C PHE A 52 4.22 4.47 -10.63
N MET A 53 5.10 4.02 -9.72
CA MET A 53 6.44 3.55 -10.09
C MET A 53 6.38 2.40 -11.09
N ARG A 54 5.50 1.43 -10.85
CA ARG A 54 5.29 0.29 -11.75
C ARG A 54 4.93 0.77 -13.14
N GLN A 55 3.94 1.65 -13.27
CA GLN A 55 3.55 2.17 -14.57
C GLN A 55 4.69 2.96 -15.24
N LEU A 56 5.39 3.81 -14.49
CA LEU A 56 6.54 4.59 -14.97
C LEU A 56 7.64 3.69 -15.52
N PHE A 57 8.09 2.70 -14.76
CA PHE A 57 9.12 1.75 -15.20
C PHE A 57 8.66 0.91 -16.39
N GLN A 58 7.41 0.42 -16.38
CA GLN A 58 6.87 -0.42 -17.45
C GLN A 58 6.81 0.32 -18.80
N VAL A 59 6.30 1.56 -18.83
CA VAL A 59 6.23 2.31 -20.11
C VAL A 59 7.62 2.68 -20.63
N HIS A 60 8.63 2.77 -19.75
CA HIS A 60 10.04 2.94 -20.13
C HIS A 60 10.74 1.61 -20.45
N GLY A 61 9.98 0.53 -20.62
CA GLY A 61 10.46 -0.75 -21.14
C GLY A 61 11.16 -1.64 -20.11
N LEU A 62 11.09 -1.32 -18.81
CA LEU A 62 11.58 -2.20 -17.76
C LEU A 62 10.54 -3.27 -17.45
N ARG A 63 11.03 -4.48 -17.16
CA ARG A 63 10.26 -5.57 -16.57
C ARG A 63 10.22 -5.37 -15.06
N VAL A 64 9.03 -5.19 -14.52
CA VAL A 64 8.83 -4.81 -13.11
C VAL A 64 8.20 -5.94 -12.32
N GLY A 65 8.88 -6.38 -11.26
CA GLY A 65 8.27 -7.16 -10.19
C GLY A 65 7.60 -6.23 -9.18
N SER A 66 6.43 -6.58 -8.66
CA SER A 66 5.81 -5.83 -7.57
C SER A 66 5.25 -6.77 -6.50
N PHE A 67 5.58 -6.49 -5.25
CA PHE A 67 5.02 -7.14 -4.08
C PHE A 67 4.25 -6.15 -3.23
N VAL A 68 2.97 -6.42 -2.99
CA VAL A 68 2.04 -5.51 -2.32
C VAL A 68 1.20 -6.22 -1.26
N SER A 69 0.78 -5.48 -0.23
CA SER A 69 -0.03 -6.02 0.87
C SER A 69 -1.00 -5.00 1.50
N PRO A 70 -2.22 -5.41 1.88
CA PRO A 70 -2.88 -6.68 1.54
C PRO A 70 -3.29 -6.73 0.05
N HIS A 71 -3.79 -7.89 -0.40
CA HIS A 71 -4.42 -7.97 -1.72
C HIS A 71 -5.81 -7.32 -1.71
N MET A 72 -6.27 -6.91 -2.90
CA MET A 72 -7.67 -6.49 -3.10
C MET A 72 -8.58 -7.69 -3.31
N VAL A 73 -8.34 -8.55 -4.31
CA VAL A 73 -9.29 -9.62 -4.68
C VAL A 73 -8.74 -11.01 -4.41
N SER A 74 -7.52 -11.29 -4.87
CA SER A 74 -6.89 -12.59 -4.81
C SER A 74 -5.51 -12.50 -4.15
N VAL A 75 -5.09 -13.54 -3.45
CA VAL A 75 -3.72 -13.66 -2.94
C VAL A 75 -2.67 -13.54 -4.05
N HIS A 76 -2.99 -13.92 -5.28
CA HIS A 76 -2.11 -13.78 -6.44
C HIS A 76 -1.82 -12.33 -6.78
N ASP A 77 -2.72 -11.40 -6.47
CA ASP A 77 -2.54 -9.96 -6.71
C ASP A 77 -1.38 -9.37 -5.89
N ARG A 78 -0.92 -10.09 -4.85
CA ARG A 78 0.21 -9.66 -4.01
C ARG A 78 1.53 -9.71 -4.76
N ILE A 79 1.68 -10.58 -5.77
CA ILE A 79 2.95 -10.81 -6.47
C ILE A 79 2.69 -10.70 -7.97
N CYS A 80 3.25 -9.68 -8.61
CA CYS A 80 3.03 -9.44 -10.04
C CYS A 80 4.34 -9.28 -10.81
N ILE A 81 4.32 -9.64 -12.09
CA ILE A 81 5.30 -9.21 -13.11
C ILE A 81 4.54 -8.35 -14.12
N ASN A 82 4.99 -7.13 -14.37
CA ASN A 82 4.37 -6.22 -15.35
C ASN A 82 2.84 -6.04 -15.15
N SER A 83 2.41 -5.90 -13.88
CA SER A 83 1.01 -5.84 -13.48
C SER A 83 0.19 -7.12 -13.70
N GLN A 84 0.80 -8.21 -14.16
CA GLN A 84 0.18 -9.53 -14.24
C GLN A 84 0.42 -10.31 -12.95
N PRO A 85 -0.63 -10.71 -12.22
CA PRO A 85 -0.51 -11.57 -11.04
C PRO A 85 0.23 -12.87 -11.35
N ILE A 86 0.92 -13.41 -10.34
CA ILE A 86 1.49 -14.76 -10.39
C ILE A 86 0.39 -15.77 -10.77
N SER A 87 0.72 -16.69 -11.68
CA SER A 87 -0.25 -17.72 -12.10
C SER A 87 -0.53 -18.70 -10.96
N ASP A 88 -1.73 -19.29 -10.94
CA ASP A 88 -2.07 -20.34 -9.96
C ASP A 88 -1.05 -21.49 -9.99
N HIS A 89 -0.59 -21.87 -11.19
CA HIS A 89 0.43 -22.90 -11.37
C HIS A 89 1.73 -22.53 -10.65
N ASP A 90 2.26 -21.34 -10.91
CA ASP A 90 3.51 -20.89 -10.30
C ASP A 90 3.34 -20.69 -8.80
N PHE A 91 2.22 -20.12 -8.37
CA PHE A 91 1.91 -19.94 -6.96
C PHE A 91 1.92 -21.28 -6.22
N GLN A 92 1.25 -22.32 -6.73
CA GLN A 92 1.26 -23.65 -6.12
C GLN A 92 2.65 -24.28 -6.12
N HIS A 93 3.43 -24.09 -7.20
CA HIS A 93 4.80 -24.58 -7.30
C HIS A 93 5.70 -23.99 -6.20
N TYR A 94 5.68 -22.68 -6.02
CA TYR A 94 6.49 -22.02 -4.98
C TYR A 94 5.91 -22.24 -3.58
N LEU A 95 4.59 -22.36 -3.44
CA LEU A 95 3.95 -22.70 -2.17
C LEU A 95 4.39 -24.10 -1.70
N GLN A 96 4.51 -25.07 -2.60
CA GLN A 96 5.05 -26.39 -2.30
C GLN A 96 6.50 -26.31 -1.82
N LYS A 97 7.36 -25.53 -2.50
CA LYS A 97 8.75 -25.33 -2.06
C LYS A 97 8.84 -24.76 -0.65
N VAL A 98 8.02 -23.75 -0.33
CA VAL A 98 8.01 -23.14 1.02
C VAL A 98 7.42 -24.08 2.05
N TYR A 99 6.44 -24.91 1.69
CA TYR A 99 5.91 -25.96 2.55
C TYR A 99 6.98 -27.00 2.92
N ASP A 100 7.77 -27.43 1.94
CA ASP A 100 8.85 -28.39 2.17
C ASP A 100 9.98 -27.76 3.01
N LEU A 101 10.33 -26.50 2.73
CA LEU A 101 11.30 -25.72 3.51
C LEU A 101 10.88 -25.59 4.98
N GLU A 102 9.58 -25.40 5.26
CA GLU A 102 9.08 -25.30 6.63
C GLU A 102 9.42 -26.54 7.47
N GLN A 103 9.48 -27.73 6.87
CA GLN A 103 9.83 -28.96 7.60
C GLN A 103 11.25 -28.90 8.13
N GLU A 104 12.17 -28.30 7.37
CA GLU A 104 13.56 -28.13 7.78
C GLU A 104 13.70 -27.00 8.81
N VAL A 105 13.06 -25.85 8.56
CA VAL A 105 13.10 -24.71 9.48
C VAL A 105 12.45 -25.03 10.83
N ALA A 106 11.39 -25.84 10.84
CA ALA A 106 10.68 -26.27 12.06
C ALA A 106 11.55 -27.11 13.02
N THR A 107 12.72 -27.58 12.58
CA THR A 107 13.69 -28.25 13.47
C THR A 107 14.39 -27.29 14.44
N ARG A 108 14.41 -25.99 14.12
CA ARG A 108 15.14 -24.95 14.89
C ARG A 108 14.25 -23.78 15.31
N TYR A 109 13.26 -23.43 14.51
CA TYR A 109 12.38 -22.28 14.73
C TYR A 109 10.90 -22.69 14.67
N GLU A 110 10.01 -21.81 15.11
CA GLU A 110 8.58 -22.01 14.91
C GLU A 110 8.17 -21.98 13.41
N PRO A 111 7.03 -22.59 13.03
CA PRO A 111 6.53 -22.54 11.66
C PRO A 111 6.41 -21.12 11.09
N PHE A 112 6.46 -21.01 9.77
CA PHE A 112 6.28 -19.73 9.08
C PHE A 112 4.89 -19.16 9.31
N ARG A 113 4.86 -17.84 9.46
CA ARG A 113 3.68 -17.00 9.46
C ARG A 113 3.19 -16.79 8.03
N TYR A 114 1.93 -16.41 7.87
CA TYR A 114 1.34 -16.17 6.56
C TYR A 114 2.17 -15.17 5.72
N PHE A 115 2.60 -14.06 6.32
CA PHE A 115 3.39 -13.05 5.62
C PHE A 115 4.79 -13.56 5.24
N GLU A 116 5.43 -14.36 6.10
CA GLU A 116 6.72 -15.00 5.80
C GLU A 116 6.64 -15.93 4.60
N VAL A 117 5.58 -16.75 4.53
CA VAL A 117 5.34 -17.60 3.36
C VAL A 117 5.20 -16.75 2.08
N MET A 118 4.43 -15.67 2.14
CA MET A 118 4.26 -14.79 0.98
C MET A 118 5.56 -14.12 0.52
N VAL A 119 6.39 -13.67 1.46
CA VAL A 119 7.70 -13.06 1.16
C VAL A 119 8.65 -14.09 0.55
N LEU A 120 8.70 -15.32 1.06
CA LEU A 120 9.52 -16.39 0.49
C LEU A 120 9.07 -16.78 -0.93
N ILE A 121 7.75 -16.88 -1.17
CA ILE A 121 7.21 -17.12 -2.52
C ILE A 121 7.61 -15.99 -3.47
N MET A 122 7.49 -14.73 -3.02
CA MET A 122 7.89 -13.56 -3.81
C MET A 122 9.36 -13.64 -4.22
N PHE A 123 10.29 -13.90 -3.28
CA PHE A 123 11.72 -13.97 -3.61
C PHE A 123 12.02 -15.09 -4.61
N LEU A 124 11.49 -16.30 -4.38
CA LEU A 124 11.69 -17.43 -5.29
C LEU A 124 11.09 -17.18 -6.68
N TYR A 125 9.96 -16.48 -6.74
CA TYR A 125 9.33 -16.13 -8.01
C TYR A 125 10.15 -15.05 -8.73
N PHE A 126 10.60 -14.00 -8.04
CA PHE A 126 11.41 -12.95 -8.67
C PHE A 126 12.79 -13.45 -9.09
N GLU A 127 13.43 -14.33 -8.34
CA GLU A 127 14.64 -15.02 -8.78
C GLU A 127 14.43 -15.76 -10.10
N ALA A 128 13.32 -16.50 -10.24
CA ALA A 128 13.04 -17.23 -11.47
C ALA A 128 12.62 -16.31 -12.63
N GLN A 129 11.90 -15.23 -12.34
CA GLN A 129 11.38 -14.33 -13.36
C GLN A 129 12.41 -13.29 -13.81
N GLN A 130 13.39 -12.94 -12.98
CA GLN A 130 14.42 -11.92 -13.27
C GLN A 130 13.82 -10.59 -13.79
N PRO A 131 12.94 -9.90 -13.03
CA PRO A 131 12.59 -8.52 -13.36
C PRO A 131 13.82 -7.60 -13.29
N ASP A 132 13.80 -6.52 -14.07
CA ASP A 132 14.84 -5.49 -14.03
C ASP A 132 14.84 -4.76 -12.67
N VAL A 133 13.66 -4.61 -12.07
CA VAL A 133 13.47 -4.02 -10.73
C VAL A 133 12.28 -4.67 -10.01
N ALA A 134 12.43 -4.92 -8.72
CA ALA A 134 11.36 -5.36 -7.84
C ALA A 134 10.94 -4.24 -6.88
N LEU A 135 9.65 -3.87 -6.91
CA LEU A 135 9.04 -2.91 -5.99
C LEU A 135 8.45 -3.68 -4.82
N VAL A 136 9.06 -3.58 -3.63
CA VAL A 136 8.68 -4.41 -2.47
C VAL A 136 8.04 -3.52 -1.40
N GLU A 137 6.74 -3.72 -1.17
CA GLU A 137 6.01 -3.10 -0.07
C GLU A 137 6.35 -3.78 1.26
N VAL A 138 6.76 -2.97 2.24
CA VAL A 138 6.85 -3.39 3.64
C VAL A 138 5.46 -3.72 4.18
N GLY A 139 5.33 -4.85 4.88
CA GLY A 139 4.08 -5.24 5.52
C GLY A 139 3.69 -4.29 6.65
N ILE A 140 4.44 -4.31 7.75
CA ILE A 140 4.22 -3.47 8.93
C ILE A 140 5.56 -2.95 9.46
N GLY A 141 5.65 -1.65 9.74
CA GLY A 141 6.87 -1.03 10.26
C GLY A 141 7.92 -0.83 9.17
N GLY A 142 9.03 -1.56 9.29
CA GLY A 142 10.21 -1.49 8.43
C GLY A 142 11.34 -2.34 9.01
N LEU A 143 11.95 -1.89 10.11
CA LEU A 143 13.09 -2.49 10.78
C LEU A 143 12.97 -4.00 11.03
N LEU A 144 11.82 -4.43 11.54
CA LEU A 144 11.53 -5.82 11.90
C LEU A 144 10.58 -6.51 10.90
N ASP A 145 10.31 -5.86 9.77
CA ASP A 145 9.45 -6.45 8.74
C ASP A 145 10.19 -7.58 8.02
N THR A 146 9.46 -8.63 7.66
CA THR A 146 10.04 -9.79 6.97
C THR A 146 10.69 -9.45 5.63
N THR A 147 10.26 -8.36 4.99
CA THR A 147 10.88 -7.87 3.75
C THR A 147 12.23 -7.19 3.97
N ASN A 148 12.59 -6.84 5.21
CA ASN A 148 13.84 -6.16 5.57
C ASN A 148 15.05 -7.11 5.65
N VAL A 149 15.20 -7.89 4.58
CA VAL A 149 16.30 -8.85 4.33
C VAL A 149 16.92 -8.62 2.96
N VAL A 150 16.44 -7.61 2.24
CA VAL A 150 16.88 -7.22 0.90
C VAL A 150 18.11 -6.32 0.99
N ALA A 151 18.85 -6.22 -0.12
CA ALA A 151 19.83 -5.16 -0.33
C ALA A 151 19.23 -4.16 -1.34
N PRO A 152 18.51 -3.13 -0.87
CA PRO A 152 17.77 -2.24 -1.76
C PRO A 152 18.71 -1.34 -2.57
N ALA A 153 18.32 -1.06 -3.81
CA ALA A 153 18.92 -0.02 -4.63
C ALA A 153 18.44 1.38 -4.20
N LEU A 154 17.23 1.47 -3.66
CA LEU A 154 16.60 2.68 -3.12
C LEU A 154 15.62 2.30 -2.00
N SER A 155 15.55 3.14 -0.97
CA SER A 155 14.54 3.04 0.09
C SER A 155 13.54 4.19 -0.02
N VAL A 156 12.27 3.93 0.29
CA VAL A 156 11.19 4.92 0.17
C VAL A 156 10.35 4.91 1.43
N ILE A 157 10.11 6.09 2.02
CA ILE A 157 9.19 6.27 3.14
C ILE A 157 8.09 7.24 2.71
N THR A 158 6.90 6.72 2.40
CA THR A 158 5.83 7.53 1.78
C THR A 158 5.17 8.51 2.76
N SER A 159 4.90 8.06 3.99
CA SER A 159 4.28 8.85 5.05
C SER A 159 4.51 8.20 6.41
N ILE A 160 4.41 8.99 7.48
CA ILE A 160 4.44 8.50 8.86
C ILE A 160 3.28 9.12 9.62
N GLY A 161 2.46 8.27 10.22
CA GLY A 161 1.29 8.64 11.02
C GLY A 161 0.89 7.51 11.95
N MET A 162 0.05 7.82 12.93
CA MET A 162 -0.42 6.85 13.93
C MET A 162 -1.19 5.70 13.27
N ASP A 163 -0.63 4.50 13.34
CA ASP A 163 -1.24 3.24 12.91
C ASP A 163 -0.47 2.08 13.53
N HIS A 164 -1.12 0.93 13.72
CA HIS A 164 -0.51 -0.27 14.29
C HIS A 164 0.23 -0.03 15.63
N GLN A 165 -0.34 0.79 16.52
CA GLN A 165 0.31 1.23 17.76
C GLN A 165 0.74 0.07 18.67
N ASP A 166 -0.06 -1.01 18.71
CA ASP A 166 0.26 -2.23 19.46
C ASP A 166 1.56 -2.92 19.00
N LEU A 167 2.01 -2.65 17.78
CA LEU A 167 3.20 -3.26 17.16
C LEU A 167 4.36 -2.29 16.99
N LEU A 168 4.07 -1.02 16.69
CA LEU A 168 5.08 -0.04 16.29
C LEU A 168 5.42 0.99 17.36
N GLY A 169 4.64 1.06 18.43
CA GLY A 169 4.79 2.05 19.49
C GLY A 169 3.62 3.03 19.56
N SER A 170 3.60 3.81 20.63
CA SER A 170 2.51 4.73 20.98
C SER A 170 2.78 6.18 20.55
N THR A 171 3.94 6.44 19.93
CA THR A 171 4.36 7.77 19.49
C THR A 171 4.75 7.80 18.01
N LEU A 172 4.64 8.96 17.38
CA LEU A 172 5.12 9.16 16.01
C LEU A 172 6.62 8.88 15.88
N GLY A 173 7.40 9.18 16.91
CA GLY A 173 8.83 8.90 16.96
C GLY A 173 9.16 7.39 16.86
N GLU A 174 8.53 6.56 17.69
CA GLU A 174 8.72 5.10 17.65
C GLU A 174 8.31 4.50 16.28
N ILE A 175 7.19 4.98 15.73
CA ILE A 175 6.72 4.57 14.40
C ILE A 175 7.71 5.00 13.31
N ALA A 176 8.32 6.19 13.44
CA ALA A 176 9.33 6.68 12.52
C ALA A 176 10.61 5.85 12.57
N GLU A 177 11.10 5.50 13.76
CA GLU A 177 12.27 4.62 13.93
C GLU A 177 12.04 3.27 13.26
N GLN A 178 10.87 2.65 13.50
CA GLN A 178 10.50 1.40 12.85
C GLN A 178 10.49 1.52 11.33
N LYS A 179 9.89 2.57 10.76
CA LYS A 179 9.83 2.74 9.30
C LYS A 179 11.17 3.11 8.68
N ALA A 180 11.98 3.89 9.39
CA ALA A 180 13.32 4.30 8.96
C ALA A 180 14.34 3.16 9.03
N GLY A 181 14.01 2.03 9.66
CA GLY A 181 14.88 0.85 9.69
C GLY A 181 15.09 0.14 8.35
N ILE A 182 14.46 0.60 7.26
CA ILE A 182 14.78 0.17 5.88
C ILE A 182 15.84 1.04 5.21
N ILE A 183 16.34 2.07 5.90
CA ILE A 183 17.39 2.96 5.37
C ILE A 183 18.72 2.25 5.58
N GLU A 184 19.37 1.92 4.47
CA GLU A 184 20.61 1.14 4.44
C GLU A 184 21.83 2.02 4.17
N GLU A 185 23.01 1.49 4.51
CA GLU A 185 24.29 2.20 4.37
C GLU A 185 24.55 2.63 2.91
N SER A 186 24.79 3.92 2.69
CA SER A 186 25.07 4.53 1.39
C SER A 186 23.97 4.35 0.31
N VAL A 187 22.80 3.84 0.69
CA VAL A 187 21.64 3.67 -0.22
C VAL A 187 20.78 4.94 -0.18
N PRO A 188 20.42 5.55 -1.33
CA PRO A 188 19.57 6.73 -1.32
C PRO A 188 18.16 6.44 -0.76
N VAL A 189 17.63 7.40 -0.01
CA VAL A 189 16.27 7.36 0.56
C VAL A 189 15.41 8.50 0.03
N VAL A 190 14.19 8.17 -0.41
CA VAL A 190 13.15 9.14 -0.78
C VAL A 190 12.13 9.24 0.35
N LEU A 191 11.98 10.44 0.91
CA LEU A 191 11.03 10.75 1.97
C LEU A 191 9.84 11.54 1.39
N GLY A 192 8.63 11.06 1.62
CA GLY A 192 7.39 11.77 1.29
C GLY A 192 7.12 12.95 2.24
N PRO A 193 5.88 13.48 2.24
CA PRO A 193 5.49 14.57 3.13
C PRO A 193 5.40 14.07 4.58
N LEU A 194 6.48 14.26 5.34
CA LEU A 194 6.60 13.90 6.74
C LEU A 194 6.45 15.14 7.64
N CYS A 195 5.97 14.95 8.87
CA CYS A 195 5.96 16.05 9.85
C CYS A 195 7.41 16.34 10.33
N PRO A 196 7.68 17.52 10.92
CA PRO A 196 9.05 17.89 11.32
C PRO A 196 9.73 16.90 12.27
N GLU A 197 8.99 16.35 13.23
CA GLU A 197 9.50 15.35 14.19
C GLU A 197 9.97 14.07 13.48
N THR A 198 9.12 13.47 12.67
CA THR A 198 9.43 12.22 11.96
C THR A 198 10.48 12.42 10.87
N THR A 199 10.49 13.59 10.21
CA THR A 199 11.54 14.00 9.28
C THR A 199 12.91 14.01 9.96
N ALA A 200 13.01 14.59 11.16
CA ALA A 200 14.29 14.69 11.88
C ALA A 200 14.85 13.30 12.20
N ILE A 201 13.99 12.35 12.59
CA ILE A 201 14.38 10.97 12.88
C ILE A 201 14.89 10.27 11.63
N CYS A 202 14.12 10.31 10.53
CA CYS A 202 14.55 9.68 9.26
C CYS A 202 15.88 10.28 8.75
N ARG A 203 16.07 11.60 8.86
CA ARG A 203 17.32 12.27 8.46
C ARG A 203 18.49 11.92 9.36
N HIS A 204 18.27 11.74 10.65
CA HIS A 204 19.33 11.30 11.56
C HIS A 204 19.80 9.88 11.22
N ILE A 205 18.86 8.96 11.03
CA ILE A 205 19.18 7.58 10.63
C ILE A 205 19.86 7.54 9.25
N ALA A 206 19.40 8.36 8.31
CA ALA A 206 20.05 8.49 7.01
C ALA A 206 21.47 9.05 7.12
N LEU A 207 21.70 10.02 8.00
CA LEU A 207 23.04 10.57 8.24
C LEU A 207 23.98 9.50 8.81
N ASP A 208 23.52 8.73 9.79
CA ASP A 208 24.31 7.66 10.42
C ASP A 208 24.67 6.56 9.40
N ASN A 209 23.76 6.27 8.47
CA ASN A 209 23.96 5.35 7.36
C ASN A 209 24.64 5.99 6.14
N GLN A 210 24.99 7.28 6.17
CA GLN A 210 25.53 8.01 5.01
C GLN A 210 24.64 7.92 3.75
N ALA A 211 23.34 7.73 3.93
CA ALA A 211 22.33 7.62 2.89
C ALA A 211 21.98 8.99 2.30
N PRO A 212 22.10 9.21 0.98
CA PRO A 212 21.61 10.42 0.34
C PRO A 212 20.10 10.60 0.52
N VAL A 213 19.67 11.76 1.00
CA VAL A 213 18.24 12.04 1.29
C VAL A 213 17.63 12.89 0.18
N TYR A 214 16.47 12.46 -0.32
CA TYR A 214 15.60 13.24 -1.18
C TYR A 214 14.25 13.39 -0.48
N GLN A 215 13.94 14.59 -0.01
CA GLN A 215 12.78 14.88 0.81
C GLN A 215 11.76 15.73 0.03
N PHE A 216 10.49 15.32 0.07
CA PHE A 216 9.39 16.10 -0.46
C PHE A 216 9.33 17.47 0.21
N GLY A 217 9.15 18.52 -0.60
CA GLY A 217 9.15 19.91 -0.13
C GLY A 217 10.55 20.55 -0.03
N GLN A 218 11.62 19.77 -0.22
CA GLN A 218 13.00 20.27 -0.25
C GLN A 218 13.68 19.92 -1.57
N GLU A 219 14.02 18.65 -1.80
CA GLU A 219 14.71 18.21 -3.01
C GLU A 219 13.76 18.04 -4.21
N PHE A 220 12.48 17.79 -3.96
CA PHE A 220 11.46 17.69 -4.99
C PHE A 220 10.08 18.11 -4.49
N THR A 221 9.21 18.53 -5.41
CA THR A 221 7.83 18.94 -5.13
C THR A 221 6.89 18.48 -6.22
N TYR A 222 5.60 18.35 -5.89
CA TYR A 222 4.52 18.27 -6.86
C TYR A 222 3.39 19.19 -6.40
N LYS A 223 2.93 20.07 -7.30
CA LYS A 223 1.81 20.96 -7.01
C LYS A 223 1.03 21.26 -8.27
N ALA A 224 -0.28 21.00 -8.25
CA ALA A 224 -1.20 21.42 -9.31
C ALA A 224 -0.75 20.96 -10.71
N GLY A 225 -0.35 19.69 -10.82
CA GLY A 225 0.12 19.09 -12.08
C GLY A 225 1.54 19.49 -12.49
N GLN A 226 2.32 20.09 -11.60
CA GLN A 226 3.73 20.38 -11.84
C GLN A 226 4.62 19.62 -10.86
N PHE A 227 5.52 18.80 -11.38
CA PHE A 227 6.61 18.17 -10.62
C PHE A 227 7.91 18.91 -10.88
N SER A 228 8.69 19.18 -9.84
CA SER A 228 10.01 19.80 -9.99
C SER A 228 11.01 19.25 -8.97
N ASN A 229 12.24 19.01 -9.42
CA ASN A 229 13.42 18.80 -8.60
C ASN A 229 14.60 19.61 -9.18
N THR A 230 15.83 19.36 -8.73
CA THR A 230 17.04 20.08 -9.20
C THR A 230 17.36 19.87 -10.67
N ASP A 231 16.96 18.74 -11.26
CA ASP A 231 17.39 18.30 -12.59
C ASP A 231 16.28 18.42 -13.64
N ILE A 232 15.02 18.34 -13.23
CA ILE A 232 13.86 18.31 -14.12
C ILE A 232 12.69 19.13 -13.58
N ASP A 233 11.98 19.79 -14.49
CA ASP A 233 10.70 20.45 -14.26
C ASP A 233 9.70 19.93 -15.30
N LEU A 234 8.61 19.33 -14.82
CA LEU A 234 7.57 18.71 -15.63
C LEU A 234 6.23 19.37 -15.29
N SER A 235 5.61 20.01 -16.27
CA SER A 235 4.30 20.64 -16.14
C SER A 235 3.18 19.84 -16.82
N GLU A 236 1.94 20.24 -16.54
CA GLU A 236 0.73 19.68 -17.16
C GLU A 236 0.54 18.18 -16.93
N LEU A 237 1.05 17.68 -15.80
CA LEU A 237 0.88 16.30 -15.37
C LEU A 237 -0.55 16.09 -14.88
N VAL A 238 -1.19 15.06 -15.44
CA VAL A 238 -2.54 14.63 -15.05
C VAL A 238 -2.45 13.26 -14.39
N LEU A 239 -3.01 13.13 -13.20
CA LEU A 239 -3.09 11.86 -12.48
C LEU A 239 -4.45 11.22 -12.74
N SER A 240 -4.45 9.91 -12.97
CA SER A 240 -5.68 9.10 -13.04
C SER A 240 -6.27 8.77 -11.67
N LEU A 241 -5.44 8.70 -10.62
CA LEU A 241 -5.89 8.44 -9.26
C LEU A 241 -6.44 9.73 -8.64
N ALA A 242 -7.64 9.67 -8.07
CA ALA A 242 -8.29 10.81 -7.45
C ALA A 242 -7.76 11.10 -6.03
N GLY A 243 -7.87 12.38 -5.62
CA GLY A 243 -7.48 12.86 -4.29
C GLY A 243 -6.14 13.60 -4.27
N HIS A 244 -6.05 14.69 -3.50
CA HIS A 244 -4.86 15.54 -3.43
C HIS A 244 -3.61 14.78 -2.96
N HIS A 245 -3.76 13.85 -2.02
CA HIS A 245 -2.67 12.99 -1.54
C HIS A 245 -2.04 12.11 -2.64
N GLN A 246 -2.70 11.92 -3.79
CA GLN A 246 -2.10 11.22 -4.93
C GLN A 246 -1.03 12.06 -5.63
N GLU A 247 -1.08 13.40 -5.54
CA GLU A 247 0.03 14.26 -5.99
C GLU A 247 1.30 13.98 -5.19
N GLU A 248 1.18 13.79 -3.88
CA GLU A 248 2.29 13.44 -3.00
C GLU A 248 2.85 12.04 -3.34
N ASN A 249 1.98 11.04 -3.49
CA ASN A 249 2.40 9.69 -3.89
C ASN A 249 3.06 9.67 -5.27
N ALA A 250 2.53 10.44 -6.23
CA ALA A 250 3.10 10.59 -7.56
C ALA A 250 4.47 11.28 -7.51
N ALA A 251 4.63 12.31 -6.68
CA ALA A 251 5.91 12.98 -6.47
C ALA A 251 6.99 12.01 -5.96
N VAL A 252 6.66 11.23 -4.93
CA VAL A 252 7.58 10.23 -4.35
C VAL A 252 7.92 9.16 -5.40
N ALA A 253 6.93 8.67 -6.15
CA ALA A 253 7.13 7.69 -7.20
C ALA A 253 8.02 8.24 -8.33
N LEU A 254 7.79 9.47 -8.77
CA LEU A 254 8.57 10.15 -9.80
C LEU A 254 10.02 10.35 -9.36
N GLN A 255 10.25 10.90 -8.16
CA GLN A 255 11.61 11.09 -7.67
C GLN A 255 12.35 9.75 -7.58
N THR A 256 11.70 8.70 -7.06
CA THR A 256 12.28 7.36 -6.97
C THR A 256 12.59 6.79 -8.35
N PHE A 257 11.67 6.92 -9.30
CA PHE A 257 11.84 6.51 -10.70
C PHE A 257 13.04 7.21 -11.35
N LEU A 258 13.13 8.53 -11.22
CA LEU A 258 14.22 9.34 -11.80
C LEU A 258 15.59 8.92 -11.25
N LEU A 259 15.70 8.72 -9.93
CA LEU A 259 16.92 8.25 -9.29
C LEU A 259 17.34 6.88 -9.81
N TYR A 260 16.40 5.93 -9.87
CA TYR A 260 16.68 4.59 -10.32
C TYR A 260 17.13 4.56 -11.79
N MET A 261 16.37 5.21 -12.68
CA MET A 261 16.67 5.28 -14.11
C MET A 261 18.02 5.95 -14.39
N THR A 262 18.36 7.00 -13.64
CA THR A 262 19.66 7.66 -13.72
C THR A 262 20.79 6.73 -13.31
N ASN A 263 20.62 6.00 -12.19
CA ASN A 263 21.61 5.06 -11.69
C ASN A 263 21.91 3.94 -12.71
N ILE A 264 20.88 3.42 -13.38
CA ILE A 264 21.05 2.40 -14.42
C ILE A 264 21.30 2.97 -15.83
N GLN A 265 21.50 4.29 -15.95
CA GLN A 265 21.80 5.00 -17.20
C GLN A 265 20.79 4.73 -18.32
N LYS A 266 19.50 4.66 -17.98
CA LYS A 266 18.40 4.52 -18.94
C LYS A 266 17.81 5.87 -19.31
N ASP A 267 17.40 5.99 -20.57
CA ASP A 267 16.74 7.19 -21.10
C ASP A 267 15.38 7.42 -20.45
N ILE A 268 15.05 8.68 -20.19
CA ILE A 268 13.82 9.10 -19.53
C ILE A 268 13.07 10.02 -20.49
N GLN A 269 11.86 9.62 -20.89
CA GLN A 269 11.07 10.36 -21.87
C GLN A 269 9.91 11.08 -21.17
N PRO A 270 9.88 12.42 -21.14
CA PRO A 270 8.81 13.17 -20.46
C PRO A 270 7.39 12.81 -20.89
N GLN A 271 7.21 12.48 -22.17
CA GLN A 271 5.91 12.06 -22.71
C GLN A 271 5.44 10.72 -22.13
N LEU A 272 6.37 9.79 -21.90
CA LEU A 272 6.06 8.52 -21.25
C LEU A 272 5.73 8.71 -19.76
N ILE A 273 6.35 9.68 -19.09
CA ILE A 273 5.97 10.07 -17.73
C ILE A 273 4.52 10.54 -17.69
N GLN A 274 4.15 11.50 -18.55
CA GLN A 274 2.78 11.99 -18.65
C GLN A 274 1.78 10.87 -18.91
N GLN A 275 2.11 9.98 -19.85
CA GLN A 275 1.29 8.80 -20.15
C GLN A 275 1.14 7.89 -18.93
N ALA A 276 2.23 7.59 -18.21
CA ALA A 276 2.20 6.70 -17.07
C ALA A 276 1.30 7.22 -15.95
N LEU A 277 1.44 8.50 -15.61
CA LEU A 277 0.65 9.13 -14.55
C LEU A 277 -0.85 9.17 -14.88
N ALA A 278 -1.20 9.42 -16.16
CA ALA A 278 -2.57 9.46 -16.63
C ALA A 278 -3.21 8.07 -16.82
N GLN A 279 -2.43 6.98 -16.80
CA GLN A 279 -2.90 5.61 -17.01
C GLN A 279 -2.75 4.72 -15.78
N THR A 280 -2.20 5.26 -14.68
CA THR A 280 -1.99 4.47 -13.46
C THR A 280 -3.33 4.03 -12.89
N SER A 281 -3.44 2.76 -12.51
CA SER A 281 -4.63 2.22 -11.89
C SER A 281 -4.25 1.53 -10.59
N TRP A 282 -5.01 1.83 -9.54
CA TRP A 282 -4.83 1.20 -8.24
C TRP A 282 -6.19 0.96 -7.57
N PRO A 283 -6.66 -0.31 -7.52
CA PRO A 283 -7.96 -0.65 -6.97
C PRO A 283 -8.18 -0.16 -5.54
N GLY A 284 -9.39 0.34 -5.25
CA GLY A 284 -9.80 0.76 -3.91
C GLY A 284 -9.00 1.93 -3.30
N ARG A 285 -8.50 2.86 -4.13
CA ARG A 285 -8.04 4.19 -3.71
C ARG A 285 -8.81 5.24 -4.49
N LEU A 286 -9.87 5.77 -3.87
CA LEU A 286 -10.87 6.60 -4.53
C LEU A 286 -11.20 6.08 -5.95
N GLU A 287 -11.39 4.77 -6.08
CA GLU A 287 -11.64 4.11 -7.36
C GLU A 287 -13.08 4.42 -7.79
N LEU A 288 -13.24 5.16 -8.87
CA LEU A 288 -14.54 5.44 -9.47
C LEU A 288 -15.07 4.19 -10.18
N VAL A 289 -16.08 3.55 -9.60
CA VAL A 289 -16.66 2.29 -10.12
C VAL A 289 -18.00 2.46 -10.83
N ALA A 290 -18.66 3.61 -10.65
CA ALA A 290 -19.83 4.03 -11.42
C ALA A 290 -19.82 5.54 -11.64
N GLN A 291 -20.26 5.99 -12.82
CA GLN A 291 -20.26 7.41 -13.20
C GLN A 291 -21.58 8.13 -12.91
N GLU A 292 -22.72 7.44 -13.08
CA GLU A 292 -24.05 8.04 -12.92
C GLU A 292 -24.99 7.09 -12.16
N PRO A 293 -25.24 7.33 -10.86
CA PRO A 293 -24.54 8.29 -9.99
C PRO A 293 -23.09 7.88 -9.72
N LYS A 294 -22.27 8.83 -9.26
CA LYS A 294 -20.87 8.58 -8.93
C LYS A 294 -20.76 7.66 -7.71
N ILE A 295 -19.99 6.59 -7.84
CA ILE A 295 -19.66 5.69 -6.72
C ILE A 295 -18.15 5.51 -6.66
N TYR A 296 -17.57 5.88 -5.53
CA TYR A 296 -16.15 5.70 -5.23
C TYR A 296 -15.95 4.59 -4.20
N LEU A 297 -14.92 3.78 -4.40
CA LEU A 297 -14.44 2.82 -3.40
C LEU A 297 -13.09 3.30 -2.84
N ASP A 298 -13.00 3.42 -1.52
CA ASP A 298 -11.76 3.85 -0.87
C ASP A 298 -11.39 3.02 0.36
N GLY A 299 -10.11 2.64 0.42
CA GLY A 299 -9.53 1.78 1.44
C GLY A 299 -9.16 2.45 2.76
N ALA A 300 -9.54 3.70 3.01
CA ALA A 300 -9.27 4.37 4.28
C ALA A 300 -9.76 3.53 5.47
N HIS A 301 -8.84 3.29 6.41
CA HIS A 301 -9.04 2.34 7.52
C HIS A 301 -8.26 2.71 8.79
N ASN A 302 -7.70 3.91 8.82
CA ASN A 302 -7.03 4.53 9.96
C ASN A 302 -7.33 6.05 9.91
N VAL A 303 -7.10 6.73 11.02
CA VAL A 303 -7.39 8.17 11.16
C VAL A 303 -6.68 8.99 10.08
N PRO A 304 -5.35 8.84 9.82
CA PRO A 304 -4.69 9.63 8.79
C PRO A 304 -5.24 9.40 7.37
N ALA A 305 -5.75 8.21 7.05
CA ALA A 305 -6.38 7.96 5.74
C ALA A 305 -7.77 8.60 5.65
N ILE A 306 -8.53 8.63 6.75
CA ILE A 306 -9.82 9.30 6.82
C ILE A 306 -9.65 10.82 6.69
N GLU A 307 -8.60 11.42 7.25
CA GLU A 307 -8.27 12.83 7.03
C GLU A 307 -8.14 13.14 5.53
N ARG A 308 -7.41 12.30 4.79
CA ARG A 308 -7.26 12.46 3.33
C ARG A 308 -8.56 12.21 2.56
N LEU A 309 -9.44 11.36 3.07
CA LEU A 309 -10.76 11.18 2.50
C LEU A 309 -11.66 12.39 2.74
N VAL A 310 -11.61 12.98 3.93
CA VAL A 310 -12.32 14.23 4.27
C VAL A 310 -11.88 15.37 3.37
N GLU A 311 -10.58 15.53 3.12
CA GLU A 311 -10.07 16.52 2.16
C GLU A 311 -10.70 16.35 0.77
N PHE A 312 -10.85 15.11 0.31
CA PHE A 312 -11.51 14.81 -0.95
C PHE A 312 -13.01 15.15 -0.92
N ILE A 313 -13.70 14.85 0.18
CA ILE A 313 -15.13 15.13 0.36
C ILE A 313 -15.40 16.65 0.34
N GLN A 314 -14.58 17.43 1.05
CA GLN A 314 -14.78 18.87 1.23
C GLN A 314 -14.65 19.69 -0.06
N VAL A 315 -13.98 19.16 -1.09
CA VAL A 315 -13.83 19.83 -2.39
C VAL A 315 -14.90 19.42 -3.41
N GLN A 316 -15.81 18.51 -3.06
CA GLN A 316 -16.88 18.10 -3.98
C GLN A 316 -17.99 19.15 -4.07
N GLU A 317 -18.45 19.43 -5.28
CA GLU A 317 -19.61 20.31 -5.52
C GLU A 317 -20.95 19.56 -5.36
N GLU A 318 -20.96 18.25 -5.61
CA GLU A 318 -22.13 17.39 -5.48
C GLU A 318 -22.29 16.87 -4.03
N PRO A 319 -23.53 16.69 -3.53
CA PRO A 319 -23.75 16.09 -2.22
C PRO A 319 -23.11 14.71 -2.11
N VAL A 320 -22.38 14.49 -1.02
CA VAL A 320 -21.70 13.23 -0.73
C VAL A 320 -22.46 12.46 0.35
N THR A 321 -22.59 11.15 0.18
CA THR A 321 -23.02 10.19 1.20
C THR A 321 -21.93 9.15 1.41
N ILE A 322 -21.70 8.73 2.65
CA ILE A 322 -20.72 7.71 3.00
C ILE A 322 -21.45 6.44 3.43
N LEU A 323 -21.07 5.32 2.82
CA LEU A 323 -21.38 3.98 3.29
C LEU A 323 -20.12 3.38 3.92
N PHE A 324 -20.17 3.15 5.22
CA PHE A 324 -19.00 2.78 6.01
C PHE A 324 -19.16 1.40 6.65
N SER A 325 -18.11 0.58 6.55
CA SER A 325 -17.95 -0.58 7.41
C SER A 325 -16.47 -0.86 7.71
N ALA A 326 -16.20 -1.31 8.92
CA ALA A 326 -14.86 -1.60 9.41
C ALA A 326 -14.82 -2.92 10.19
N LEU A 327 -13.61 -3.36 10.55
CA LEU A 327 -13.43 -4.42 11.54
C LEU A 327 -13.41 -3.81 12.95
N ARG A 328 -14.16 -4.38 13.90
CA ARG A 328 -14.31 -3.93 15.29
C ARG A 328 -13.00 -3.80 16.06
N ARG A 329 -11.95 -4.51 15.62
CA ARG A 329 -10.60 -4.47 16.22
C ARG A 329 -9.81 -3.20 15.92
N LYS A 330 -10.32 -2.31 15.06
CA LYS A 330 -9.68 -1.03 14.74
C LYS A 330 -10.34 0.10 15.52
N ASP A 331 -9.66 1.24 15.64
CA ASP A 331 -10.20 2.49 16.20
C ASP A 331 -11.21 3.14 15.26
N PHE A 332 -12.29 2.40 14.94
CA PHE A 332 -13.32 2.87 14.03
C PHE A 332 -14.13 4.02 14.60
N GLN A 333 -14.21 4.15 15.93
CA GLN A 333 -14.93 5.25 16.57
C GLN A 333 -14.27 6.60 16.27
N GLU A 334 -12.94 6.69 16.41
CA GLU A 334 -12.20 7.92 16.09
C GLU A 334 -12.35 8.29 14.60
N MET A 335 -12.36 7.29 13.72
CA MET A 335 -12.65 7.51 12.28
C MET A 335 -14.06 8.07 12.03
N LEU A 336 -15.08 7.53 12.70
CA LEU A 336 -16.46 8.01 12.56
C LEU A 336 -16.62 9.43 13.12
N GLU A 337 -16.07 9.69 14.31
CA GLU A 337 -16.09 11.01 14.95
C GLU A 337 -15.40 12.06 14.07
N LEU A 338 -14.26 11.72 13.47
CA LEU A 338 -13.55 12.61 12.54
C LEU A 338 -14.39 12.92 11.29
N LEU A 339 -15.04 11.91 10.70
CA LEU A 339 -15.93 12.12 9.54
C LEU A 339 -17.09 13.05 9.89
N GLU A 340 -17.73 12.85 11.04
CA GLU A 340 -18.85 13.66 11.50
C GLU A 340 -18.43 15.09 11.84
N GLU A 341 -17.29 15.27 12.50
CA GLU A 341 -16.77 16.59 12.88
C GLU A 341 -16.39 17.42 11.63
N LYS A 342 -15.67 16.80 10.69
CA LYS A 342 -15.10 17.52 9.53
C LYS A 342 -16.04 17.58 8.34
N SER A 343 -17.05 16.71 8.28
CA SER A 343 -18.04 16.64 7.19
C SER A 343 -19.49 16.55 7.71
N PRO A 344 -19.95 17.52 8.53
CA PRO A 344 -21.23 17.42 9.27
C PRO A 344 -22.49 17.38 8.39
N HIS A 345 -22.36 17.72 7.11
CA HIS A 345 -23.45 17.68 6.13
C HIS A 345 -23.43 16.44 5.23
N THR A 346 -22.49 15.52 5.47
CA THR A 346 -22.34 14.27 4.71
C THR A 346 -23.04 13.16 5.47
N PRO A 347 -24.15 12.60 4.97
CA PRO A 347 -24.81 11.47 5.62
C PRO A 347 -23.85 10.28 5.75
N LEU A 348 -23.78 9.71 6.95
CA LEU A 348 -22.91 8.59 7.28
C LEU A 348 -23.78 7.38 7.64
N VAL A 349 -23.76 6.38 6.76
CA VAL A 349 -24.55 5.16 6.88
C VAL A 349 -23.61 4.00 7.21
N LEU A 350 -23.89 3.30 8.30
CA LEU A 350 -23.14 2.12 8.72
C LEU A 350 -23.73 0.84 8.15
N THR A 351 -22.87 -0.15 7.93
CA THR A 351 -23.32 -1.48 7.51
C THR A 351 -22.38 -2.59 8.01
N SER A 352 -22.76 -3.84 7.77
CA SER A 352 -21.95 -5.03 8.02
C SER A 352 -21.55 -5.70 6.70
N PHE A 353 -20.58 -6.61 6.75
CA PHE A 353 -20.12 -7.39 5.59
C PHE A 353 -19.65 -8.78 6.03
N ALA A 354 -19.39 -9.68 5.07
CA ALA A 354 -19.16 -11.11 5.33
C ALA A 354 -17.75 -11.40 5.88
N TYR A 355 -17.44 -10.86 7.06
CA TYR A 355 -16.16 -11.04 7.72
C TYR A 355 -16.28 -11.09 9.25
N ASP A 356 -15.57 -12.04 9.87
CA ASP A 356 -15.55 -12.19 11.32
C ASP A 356 -14.98 -10.93 12.00
N GLY A 357 -15.80 -10.32 12.85
CA GLY A 357 -15.41 -9.07 13.51
C GLY A 357 -15.76 -7.81 12.73
N ALA A 358 -16.51 -7.88 11.62
CA ALA A 358 -17.14 -6.70 11.02
C ALA A 358 -18.08 -5.98 12.02
N LEU A 359 -18.38 -4.71 11.74
CA LEU A 359 -19.41 -3.96 12.47
C LEU A 359 -20.77 -4.66 12.37
N SER A 360 -21.60 -4.49 13.39
CA SER A 360 -23.01 -4.91 13.41
C SER A 360 -23.91 -3.73 13.79
N GLU A 361 -25.24 -3.92 13.72
CA GLU A 361 -26.20 -2.87 14.10
C GLU A 361 -25.99 -2.35 15.53
N GLU A 362 -25.55 -3.22 16.46
CA GLU A 362 -25.25 -2.85 17.84
C GLU A 362 -24.15 -1.79 17.95
N ASN A 363 -23.29 -1.67 16.95
CA ASN A 363 -22.20 -0.69 16.90
C ASN A 363 -22.64 0.68 16.40
N ARG A 364 -23.90 0.86 15.98
CA ARG A 364 -24.33 2.09 15.30
C ARG A 364 -24.31 3.35 16.16
N GLN A 365 -24.46 3.21 17.49
CA GLN A 365 -24.47 4.33 18.44
C GLN A 365 -25.39 5.51 18.02
N GLY A 366 -26.57 5.20 17.48
CA GLY A 366 -27.55 6.20 17.03
C GLY A 366 -27.39 6.65 15.57
N ARG A 367 -26.34 6.20 14.86
CA ARG A 367 -26.15 6.45 13.42
C ARG A 367 -27.10 5.59 12.59
N GLU A 368 -27.33 6.04 11.35
CA GLU A 368 -28.08 5.27 10.36
C GLU A 368 -27.37 3.95 10.07
N TYR A 369 -28.14 2.87 9.93
CA TYR A 369 -27.62 1.53 9.69
C TYR A 369 -28.44 0.83 8.62
N VAL A 370 -27.77 0.21 7.66
CA VAL A 370 -28.37 -0.63 6.63
C VAL A 370 -27.81 -2.04 6.73
N GLU A 371 -28.70 -3.03 6.83
CA GLU A 371 -28.30 -4.44 6.95
C GLU A 371 -27.84 -5.00 5.60
N ASN A 372 -28.54 -4.64 4.52
CA ASN A 372 -28.21 -5.08 3.17
C ASN A 372 -27.56 -3.94 2.37
N TYR A 373 -26.23 -3.85 2.46
CA TYR A 373 -25.47 -2.86 1.70
C TYR A 373 -25.59 -3.04 0.18
N GLN A 374 -25.86 -4.26 -0.32
CA GLN A 374 -26.03 -4.52 -1.75
C GLN A 374 -27.29 -3.84 -2.27
N GLN A 375 -28.42 -4.05 -1.56
CA GLN A 375 -29.68 -3.37 -1.87
C GLN A 375 -29.53 -1.85 -1.78
N PHE A 376 -28.84 -1.36 -0.73
CA PHE A 376 -28.58 0.08 -0.60
C PHE A 376 -27.84 0.66 -1.81
N ILE A 377 -26.82 -0.04 -2.31
CA ILE A 377 -26.06 0.38 -3.50
C ILE A 377 -26.93 0.31 -4.76
N GLU A 378 -27.75 -0.73 -4.94
CA GLU A 378 -28.69 -0.85 -6.06
C GLU A 378 -29.74 0.27 -6.07
N ASP A 379 -30.29 0.59 -4.90
CA ASP A 379 -31.24 1.69 -4.70
C ASP A 379 -30.57 3.04 -4.99
N TRP A 380 -29.31 3.21 -4.55
CA TRP A 380 -28.51 4.40 -4.84
C TRP A 380 -28.30 4.58 -6.34
N GLN A 381 -27.93 3.51 -7.06
CA GLN A 381 -27.78 3.56 -8.52
C GLN A 381 -29.07 3.99 -9.24
N SER A 382 -30.22 3.72 -8.63
CA SER A 382 -31.54 4.08 -9.16
C SER A 382 -31.98 5.51 -8.81
N SER A 383 -31.42 6.14 -7.76
CA SER A 383 -31.84 7.45 -7.24
C SER A 383 -31.25 8.66 -8.00
N LYS A 384 -30.20 8.43 -8.81
CA LYS A 384 -29.56 9.37 -9.76
C LYS A 384 -28.96 10.68 -9.19
N GLN A 385 -28.81 10.87 -7.89
CA GLN A 385 -28.30 12.14 -7.35
C GLN A 385 -27.13 11.97 -6.37
N GLY A 386 -26.06 12.71 -6.59
CA GLY A 386 -24.91 12.84 -5.67
C GLY A 386 -23.82 11.79 -5.85
N ILE A 387 -22.91 11.79 -4.88
CA ILE A 387 -21.73 10.92 -4.81
C ILE A 387 -21.90 9.95 -3.64
N LEU A 388 -21.72 8.66 -3.89
CA LEU A 388 -21.56 7.66 -2.83
C LEU A 388 -20.09 7.30 -2.67
N ILE A 389 -19.59 7.36 -1.44
CA ILE A 389 -18.27 6.85 -1.07
C ILE A 389 -18.45 5.62 -0.20
N VAL A 390 -17.89 4.49 -0.63
CA VAL A 390 -17.86 3.25 0.14
C VAL A 390 -16.47 3.07 0.74
N THR A 391 -16.38 2.99 2.07
CA THR A 391 -15.08 3.03 2.77
C THR A 391 -15.07 2.33 4.14
N GLY A 392 -13.94 2.38 4.85
CA GLY A 392 -13.75 1.91 6.23
C GLY A 392 -12.94 0.62 6.35
N SER A 393 -12.88 -0.19 5.29
CA SER A 393 -12.12 -1.45 5.29
C SER A 393 -11.80 -1.90 3.86
N LEU A 394 -10.54 -2.31 3.65
CA LEU A 394 -10.11 -2.95 2.40
C LEU A 394 -10.90 -4.24 2.10
N TYR A 395 -11.29 -5.00 3.12
CA TYR A 395 -12.10 -6.21 2.94
C TYR A 395 -13.52 -5.89 2.50
N PHE A 396 -14.11 -4.83 3.08
CA PHE A 396 -15.46 -4.41 2.73
C PHE A 396 -15.53 -3.89 1.30
N ILE A 397 -14.63 -2.97 0.92
CA ILE A 397 -14.62 -2.45 -0.45
C ILE A 397 -14.26 -3.52 -1.48
N SER A 398 -13.49 -4.54 -1.11
CA SER A 398 -13.20 -5.68 -1.99
C SER A 398 -14.48 -6.45 -2.33
N GLU A 399 -15.33 -6.70 -1.33
CA GLU A 399 -16.63 -7.37 -1.53
C GLU A 399 -17.54 -6.52 -2.43
N VAL A 400 -17.63 -5.22 -2.15
CA VAL A 400 -18.43 -4.27 -2.94
C VAL A 400 -17.91 -4.14 -4.38
N ARG A 401 -16.59 -4.12 -4.56
CA ARG A 401 -15.96 -4.00 -5.88
C ARG A 401 -16.36 -5.13 -6.84
N ARG A 402 -16.63 -6.33 -6.34
CA ARG A 402 -17.08 -7.48 -7.15
C ARG A 402 -18.46 -7.25 -7.79
N ILE A 403 -19.27 -6.35 -7.24
CA ILE A 403 -20.56 -5.96 -7.81
C ILE A 403 -20.36 -5.24 -9.15
N PHE A 404 -19.30 -4.42 -9.24
CA PHE A 404 -19.03 -3.55 -10.40
C PHE A 404 -18.11 -4.18 -11.44
N LYS A 405 -17.26 -5.13 -11.03
CA LYS A 405 -16.29 -5.81 -11.90
C LYS A 405 -16.77 -7.25 -12.13
N LYS A 406 -17.55 -7.46 -13.20
CA LYS A 406 -17.91 -8.79 -13.70
C LYS A 406 -16.76 -9.46 -14.43
#